data_AF-C9SPY4-F1
#
_entry.id   AF-C9SPY4-F1
#
_cell.length_a   1.000
_cell.length_b   1.000
_cell.length_c   1.000
_cell.angle_alpha   90.00
_cell.angle_beta   90.00
_cell.angle_gamma   90.00
#
_symmetry.space_group_name_H-M   'P 1'
#
loop_
_entity.id
_entity.type
_entity.pdbx_description
1 polymer ?
#
loop_
_entity_poly.entity_id
_entity_poly.type
_entity_poly.pdbx_seq_one_letter_code
_entity_poly.pdbx_strand_id
1 'polypeptide(L)'
;MANISPNPARNEFFQQLKPCCVSISRIAIDPPKGATAIRHLVDLIEELHGIISSQINRDASVFDDKLADYVFFPLSHVFRNQEGYPARLLEAALRCLTAITVHGWKGSISPQIVEQLLILLTFIVGGAPGQNDQRNSPEETTLEALRALTALITAAGSSAAAAASLVDAKTIPALGHGVTVVIDSVASGRTPEIQLESLRALQAVFRSIKDHAALATLLPGVVSALTKLLSMPAHEKTRVLAAAITTLRLVLVAVLG
;
A
#
# COMPACT_ATOMS: atom_id res chain seq x y z
N MET A 1 6.50 -26.15 26.62
CA MET A 1 5.79 -26.26 25.33
C MET A 1 4.30 -26.09 25.62
N ALA A 2 3.77 -24.86 25.52
CA ALA A 2 2.36 -24.60 25.77
C ALA A 2 1.55 -25.05 24.56
N ASN A 3 0.64 -25.99 24.80
CA ASN A 3 -0.29 -26.51 23.82
C ASN A 3 -1.29 -25.39 23.48
N ILE A 4 -1.10 -24.72 22.33
CA ILE A 4 -2.01 -23.67 21.87
C ILE A 4 -3.26 -24.36 21.37
N SER A 5 -4.30 -24.41 22.20
CA SER A 5 -5.66 -24.74 21.77
C SER A 5 -5.99 -23.89 20.53
N PRO A 6 -6.54 -24.47 19.45
CA PRO A 6 -6.92 -23.69 18.28
C PRO A 6 -7.93 -22.62 18.72
N ASN A 7 -7.58 -21.34 18.57
CA ASN A 7 -8.49 -20.24 18.86
C ASN A 7 -9.75 -20.43 17.99
N PRO A 8 -10.93 -20.69 18.57
CA PRO A 8 -12.12 -21.05 17.82
C PRO A 8 -12.53 -19.94 16.84
N ALA A 9 -12.36 -18.67 17.22
CA ALA A 9 -12.64 -17.51 16.36
C ALA A 9 -11.70 -17.45 15.15
N ARG A 10 -10.43 -17.80 15.33
CA ARG A 10 -9.45 -17.90 14.24
C ARG A 10 -9.80 -19.03 13.27
N ASN A 11 -10.22 -20.19 13.79
CA ASN A 11 -10.62 -21.30 12.95
C ASN A 11 -11.90 -20.97 12.17
N GLU A 12 -12.90 -20.35 12.82
CA GLU A 12 -14.12 -19.86 12.16
C GLU A 12 -13.78 -18.89 11.01
N PHE A 13 -12.92 -17.91 11.27
CA PHE A 13 -12.49 -16.96 10.23
C PHE A 13 -11.76 -17.65 9.08
N PHE A 14 -10.88 -18.62 9.38
CA PHE A 14 -10.23 -19.42 8.34
C PHE A 14 -11.22 -20.23 7.50
N GLN A 15 -12.26 -20.81 8.11
CA GLN A 15 -13.31 -21.52 7.37
C GLN A 15 -14.12 -20.59 6.45
N GLN A 16 -14.25 -19.31 6.79
CA GLN A 16 -14.87 -18.30 5.92
C GLN A 16 -13.96 -17.90 4.76
N LEU A 17 -12.66 -17.70 5.02
CA LEU A 17 -11.69 -17.32 3.99
C LEU A 17 -11.46 -18.43 2.95
N LYS A 18 -11.34 -19.67 3.41
CA LYS A 18 -10.87 -20.80 2.60
C LYS A 18 -11.65 -21.02 1.29
N PRO A 19 -13.00 -21.07 1.26
CA PRO A 19 -13.76 -21.26 0.02
C PRO A 19 -13.49 -20.15 -1.00
N CYS A 20 -13.43 -18.91 -0.54
CA CYS A 20 -13.21 -17.74 -1.38
C CYS A 20 -11.77 -17.73 -1.93
N CYS A 21 -10.76 -17.87 -1.08
CA CYS A 21 -9.34 -17.91 -1.49
C CYS A 21 -9.04 -19.04 -2.47
N VAL A 22 -9.61 -20.24 -2.27
CA VAL A 22 -9.44 -21.37 -3.20
C VAL A 22 -10.08 -21.08 -4.56
N SER A 23 -11.24 -20.45 -4.58
CA SER A 23 -11.94 -20.07 -5.81
C SER A 23 -11.16 -19.01 -6.59
N ILE A 24 -10.63 -18.00 -5.89
CA ILE A 24 -9.77 -16.97 -6.48
C ILE A 24 -8.50 -17.62 -7.06
N SER A 25 -7.80 -18.47 -6.30
CA SER A 25 -6.57 -19.13 -6.79
C SER A 25 -6.81 -19.94 -8.06
N ARG A 26 -7.91 -20.68 -8.16
CA ARG A 26 -8.23 -21.48 -9.35
C ARG A 26 -8.35 -20.64 -10.61
N ILE A 27 -8.83 -19.40 -10.48
CA ILE A 27 -9.04 -18.49 -11.61
C ILE A 27 -7.79 -17.63 -11.86
N ALA A 28 -7.10 -17.18 -10.81
CA ALA A 28 -5.99 -16.24 -10.93
C ALA A 28 -4.66 -16.90 -11.34
N ILE A 29 -4.48 -18.21 -11.11
CA ILE A 29 -3.26 -18.94 -11.51
C ILE A 29 -3.10 -18.98 -13.03
N ASP A 30 -4.20 -19.19 -13.76
CA ASP A 30 -4.24 -19.12 -15.22
C ASP A 30 -5.18 -17.97 -15.64
N PRO A 31 -4.63 -16.79 -16.01
CA PRO A 31 -5.40 -15.58 -16.20
C PRO A 31 -6.62 -15.78 -17.11
N PRO A 32 -7.85 -15.45 -16.65
CA PRO A 32 -9.05 -15.69 -17.41
C PRO A 32 -9.09 -14.82 -18.67
N LYS A 33 -9.30 -15.46 -19.83
CA LYS A 33 -9.39 -14.76 -21.13
C LYS A 33 -10.79 -14.24 -21.46
N GLY A 34 -11.80 -14.54 -20.63
CA GLY A 34 -13.20 -14.22 -20.88
C GLY A 34 -13.80 -13.22 -19.89
N ALA A 35 -14.61 -12.29 -20.38
CA ALA A 35 -15.25 -11.24 -19.57
C ALA A 35 -16.09 -11.78 -18.41
N THR A 36 -16.73 -12.95 -18.57
CA THR A 36 -17.52 -13.60 -17.51
C THR A 36 -16.64 -14.07 -16.36
N ALA A 37 -15.48 -14.66 -16.67
CA ALA A 37 -14.53 -15.15 -15.65
C ALA A 37 -13.83 -13.98 -14.94
N ILE A 38 -13.52 -12.89 -15.65
CA ILE A 38 -13.02 -11.65 -15.04
C ILE A 38 -14.06 -11.06 -14.09
N ARG A 39 -15.33 -10.98 -14.50
CA ARG A 39 -16.41 -10.48 -13.63
C ARG A 39 -16.57 -11.33 -12.38
N HIS A 40 -16.55 -12.65 -12.53
CA HIS A 40 -16.61 -13.56 -11.39
C HIS A 40 -15.41 -13.38 -10.45
N LEU A 41 -14.22 -13.14 -10.99
CA LEU A 41 -13.04 -12.83 -10.19
C LEU A 41 -13.20 -11.50 -9.42
N VAL A 42 -13.78 -10.46 -10.03
CA VAL A 42 -14.12 -9.22 -9.32
C VAL A 42 -15.04 -9.51 -8.13
N ASP A 43 -16.13 -10.26 -8.35
CA ASP A 43 -17.10 -10.58 -7.31
C ASP A 43 -16.46 -11.35 -6.15
N LEU A 44 -15.55 -12.30 -6.43
CA LEU A 44 -14.81 -13.04 -5.42
C LEU A 44 -13.84 -12.17 -4.61
N ILE A 45 -13.13 -11.24 -5.24
CA ILE A 45 -12.22 -10.33 -4.52
C ILE A 45 -13.01 -9.36 -3.62
N GLU A 46 -14.16 -8.87 -4.09
CA GLU A 46 -15.05 -8.03 -3.27
C GLU A 46 -15.65 -8.82 -2.09
N GLU A 47 -16.03 -10.09 -2.30
CA GLU A 47 -16.46 -11.00 -1.24
C GLU A 47 -15.34 -11.21 -0.21
N LEU A 48 -14.12 -11.50 -0.67
CA LEU A 48 -12.94 -11.64 0.19
C LEU A 48 -12.71 -10.38 1.03
N HIS A 49 -12.77 -9.20 0.40
CA HIS A 49 -12.66 -7.92 1.09
C HIS A 49 -13.76 -7.76 2.16
N GLY A 50 -14.99 -8.15 1.85
CA GLY A 50 -16.13 -8.14 2.77
C GLY A 50 -15.91 -9.05 3.99
N ILE A 51 -15.43 -10.28 3.78
CA ILE A 51 -15.09 -11.24 4.83
C ILE A 51 -14.02 -10.65 5.75
N ILE A 52 -12.92 -10.15 5.17
CA ILE A 52 -11.81 -9.53 5.92
C ILE A 52 -12.29 -8.31 6.72
N SER A 53 -13.04 -7.41 6.09
CA SER A 53 -13.54 -6.19 6.73
C SER A 53 -14.49 -6.49 7.88
N SER A 54 -15.39 -7.46 7.71
CA SER A 54 -16.31 -7.89 8.76
C SER A 54 -15.57 -8.46 9.96
N GLN A 55 -14.52 -9.25 9.74
CA GLN A 55 -13.69 -9.79 10.81
C GLN A 55 -12.90 -8.70 11.51
N ILE A 56 -12.30 -7.75 10.79
CA ILE A 56 -11.56 -6.63 11.40
C ILE A 56 -12.46 -5.79 12.31
N ASN A 57 -13.68 -5.50 11.85
CA ASN A 57 -14.66 -4.74 12.63
C ASN A 57 -15.16 -5.49 13.86
N ARG A 58 -15.22 -6.83 13.79
CA ARG A 58 -15.59 -7.70 14.93
C ARG A 58 -14.46 -7.85 15.93
N ASP A 59 -13.30 -8.28 15.45
CA ASP A 59 -12.08 -8.50 16.23
C ASP A 59 -10.85 -8.60 15.31
N ALA A 60 -10.11 -7.50 15.20
CA ALA A 60 -8.88 -7.43 14.41
C ALA A 60 -7.70 -8.25 14.99
N SER A 61 -7.78 -8.73 16.24
CA SER A 61 -6.71 -9.53 16.86
C SER A 61 -6.65 -10.96 16.32
N VAL A 62 -7.76 -11.44 15.75
CA VAL A 62 -7.87 -12.77 15.14
C VAL A 62 -7.07 -12.89 13.84
N PHE A 63 -6.86 -11.77 13.14
CA PHE A 63 -6.13 -11.76 11.87
C PHE A 63 -4.61 -11.76 12.15
N ASP A 64 -3.98 -12.92 11.95
CA ASP A 64 -2.53 -13.11 12.13
C ASP A 64 -1.76 -13.13 10.80
N ASP A 65 -0.44 -13.15 10.92
CA ASP A 65 0.52 -13.21 9.82
C ASP A 65 0.30 -14.42 8.89
N LYS A 66 0.01 -15.60 9.46
CA LYS A 66 -0.25 -16.82 8.69
C LYS A 66 -1.51 -16.72 7.85
N LEU A 67 -2.58 -16.10 8.39
CA LEU A 67 -3.78 -15.83 7.62
C LEU A 67 -3.52 -14.76 6.57
N ALA A 68 -2.69 -13.76 6.87
CA ALA A 68 -2.29 -12.74 5.90
C ALA A 68 -1.55 -13.37 4.71
N ASP A 69 -0.59 -14.27 4.95
CA ASP A 69 0.10 -15.04 3.91
C ASP A 69 -0.87 -15.88 3.09
N TYR A 70 -1.83 -16.53 3.75
CA TYR A 70 -2.85 -17.33 3.10
C TYR A 70 -3.74 -16.49 2.16
N VAL A 71 -4.14 -15.30 2.58
CA VAL A 71 -4.92 -14.36 1.78
C VAL A 71 -4.07 -13.71 0.68
N PHE A 72 -2.80 -13.43 0.96
CA PHE A 72 -1.89 -12.83 -0.01
C PHE A 72 -1.58 -13.78 -1.17
N PHE A 73 -1.53 -15.09 -0.94
CA PHE A 73 -1.24 -16.08 -1.99
C PHE A 73 -2.12 -15.90 -3.26
N PRO A 74 -3.47 -15.94 -3.20
CA PRO A 74 -4.30 -15.68 -4.37
C PRO A 74 -4.15 -14.24 -4.92
N LEU A 75 -3.99 -13.24 -4.04
CA LEU A 75 -3.82 -11.84 -4.47
C LEU A 75 -2.50 -11.64 -5.25
N SER A 76 -1.45 -12.36 -4.90
CA SER A 76 -0.16 -12.28 -5.60
C SER A 76 -0.27 -12.66 -7.08
N HIS A 77 -1.15 -13.62 -7.40
CA HIS A 77 -1.45 -14.00 -8.78
C HIS A 77 -2.27 -12.95 -9.53
N VAL A 78 -3.16 -12.25 -8.81
CA VAL A 78 -3.90 -11.11 -9.35
C VAL A 78 -2.92 -9.97 -9.69
N PHE A 79 -2.07 -9.57 -8.75
CA PHE A 79 -1.11 -8.49 -8.94
C PHE A 79 -0.08 -8.79 -10.03
N ARG A 80 0.35 -10.06 -10.16
CA ARG A 80 1.27 -10.47 -11.23
C ARG A 80 0.72 -10.19 -12.64
N ASN A 81 -0.61 -10.26 -12.81
CA ASN A 81 -1.28 -10.08 -14.10
C ASN A 81 -2.09 -8.78 -14.16
N GLN A 82 -1.75 -7.78 -13.33
CA GLN A 82 -2.52 -6.55 -13.14
C GLN A 82 -2.85 -5.79 -14.43
N GLU A 83 -1.96 -5.79 -15.43
CA GLU A 83 -2.15 -5.06 -16.70
C GLU A 83 -3.29 -5.65 -17.54
N GLY A 84 -3.62 -6.94 -17.35
CA GLY A 84 -4.70 -7.62 -18.06
C GLY A 84 -6.07 -7.49 -17.39
N TYR A 85 -6.15 -6.83 -16.23
CA TYR A 85 -7.37 -6.77 -15.44
C TYR A 85 -8.01 -5.38 -15.44
N PRO A 86 -9.35 -5.31 -15.31
CA PRO A 86 -10.03 -4.03 -15.17
C PRO A 86 -9.64 -3.35 -13.84
N ALA A 87 -9.62 -2.01 -13.85
CA ALA A 87 -9.27 -1.19 -12.67
C ALA A 87 -10.02 -1.60 -11.40
N ARG A 88 -11.32 -1.88 -11.51
CA ARG A 88 -12.16 -2.31 -10.37
C ARG A 88 -11.63 -3.55 -9.66
N LEU A 89 -11.06 -4.50 -10.42
CA LEU A 89 -10.47 -5.70 -9.84
C LEU A 89 -9.20 -5.36 -9.05
N LEU A 90 -8.36 -4.51 -9.63
CA LEU A 90 -7.13 -4.05 -8.99
C LEU A 90 -7.42 -3.24 -7.73
N GLU A 91 -8.40 -2.34 -7.77
CA GLU A 91 -8.88 -1.55 -6.62
C GLU A 91 -9.33 -2.45 -5.46
N ALA A 92 -10.18 -3.45 -5.73
CA ALA A 92 -10.65 -4.39 -4.71
C ALA A 92 -9.49 -5.23 -4.13
N ALA A 93 -8.53 -5.64 -4.97
CA ALA A 93 -7.33 -6.35 -4.52
C ALA A 93 -6.41 -5.47 -3.66
N LEU A 94 -6.25 -4.19 -4.01
CA LEU A 94 -5.47 -3.21 -3.24
C LEU A 94 -6.10 -2.92 -1.87
N ARG A 95 -7.43 -2.89 -1.77
CA ARG A 95 -8.14 -2.79 -0.48
C ARG A 95 -7.87 -4.01 0.39
N CYS A 96 -7.92 -5.23 -0.18
CA CYS A 96 -7.52 -6.44 0.54
C CYS A 96 -6.06 -6.36 1.00
N LEU A 97 -5.15 -5.93 0.12
CA LEU A 97 -3.73 -5.78 0.44
C LEU A 97 -3.50 -4.82 1.61
N THR A 98 -4.20 -3.68 1.59
CA THR A 98 -4.14 -2.70 2.68
C THR A 98 -4.61 -3.34 4.00
N ALA A 99 -5.75 -4.04 3.99
CA ALA A 99 -6.30 -4.69 5.17
C ALA A 99 -5.37 -5.76 5.74
N ILE A 100 -4.81 -6.65 4.91
CA ILE A 100 -3.88 -7.68 5.38
C ILE A 100 -2.56 -7.09 5.87
N THR A 101 -2.10 -5.97 5.30
CA THR A 101 -0.87 -5.30 5.73
C THR A 101 -1.05 -4.66 7.10
N VAL A 102 -2.15 -3.94 7.31
CA VAL A 102 -2.43 -3.24 8.57
C VAL A 102 -2.81 -4.20 9.70
N HIS A 103 -3.63 -5.21 9.41
CA HIS A 103 -4.22 -6.06 10.45
C HIS A 103 -3.62 -7.46 10.54
N GLY A 104 -3.17 -8.03 9.43
CA GLY A 104 -2.60 -9.37 9.37
C GLY A 104 -1.10 -9.36 9.67
N TRP A 105 -0.29 -8.87 8.72
CA TRP A 105 1.16 -8.86 8.85
C TRP A 105 1.65 -7.91 9.93
N LYS A 106 1.15 -6.66 9.99
CA LYS A 106 1.66 -5.63 10.92
C LYS A 106 3.20 -5.54 10.80
N GLY A 107 3.93 -5.60 11.92
CA GLY A 107 5.40 -5.64 11.93
C GLY A 107 6.04 -6.97 11.51
N SER A 108 5.26 -8.04 11.31
CA SER A 108 5.76 -9.36 10.92
C SER A 108 5.93 -9.53 9.41
N ILE A 109 5.68 -8.49 8.61
CA ILE A 109 5.88 -8.53 7.16
C ILE A 109 7.35 -8.83 6.82
N SER A 110 7.58 -9.73 5.86
CA SER A 110 8.93 -10.09 5.47
C SER A 110 9.59 -8.97 4.63
N PRO A 111 10.89 -8.71 4.81
CA PRO A 111 11.65 -7.76 3.98
C PRO A 111 11.47 -7.95 2.47
N GLN A 112 11.38 -9.20 2.02
CA GLN A 112 11.24 -9.55 0.61
C GLN A 112 9.87 -9.13 0.07
N ILE A 113 8.80 -9.32 0.85
CA ILE A 113 7.46 -8.86 0.47
C ILE A 113 7.41 -7.32 0.46
N VAL A 114 8.05 -6.65 1.42
CA VAL A 114 8.15 -5.18 1.44
C VAL A 114 8.78 -4.66 0.16
N GLU A 115 9.92 -5.19 -0.25
CA GLU A 115 10.61 -4.80 -1.47
C GLU A 115 9.74 -5.00 -2.72
N GLN A 116 9.11 -6.17 -2.87
CA GLN A 116 8.27 -6.49 -4.02
C GLN A 116 7.03 -5.60 -4.11
N LEU A 117 6.34 -5.39 -2.98
CA LEU A 117 5.15 -4.56 -2.92
C LEU A 117 5.48 -3.08 -3.12
N LEU A 118 6.63 -2.60 -2.62
CA LEU A 118 7.08 -1.23 -2.84
C LEU A 118 7.24 -0.95 -4.34
N ILE A 119 7.91 -1.85 -5.07
CA ILE A 119 8.10 -1.75 -6.53
C ILE A 119 6.73 -1.77 -7.24
N LEU A 120 5.89 -2.76 -6.91
CA LEU A 120 4.57 -2.93 -7.50
C LEU A 120 3.68 -1.69 -7.32
N LEU A 121 3.53 -1.22 -6.07
CA LEU A 121 2.65 -0.09 -5.74
C LEU A 121 3.16 1.21 -6.36
N THR A 122 4.48 1.41 -6.38
CA THR A 122 5.08 2.57 -7.06
C THR A 122 4.76 2.56 -8.55
N PHE A 123 4.85 1.39 -9.19
CA PHE A 123 4.50 1.23 -10.60
C PHE A 123 3.01 1.51 -10.87
N ILE A 124 2.10 1.05 -10.01
CA ILE A 124 0.65 1.32 -10.17
C ILE A 124 0.34 2.83 -10.09
N VAL A 125 1.04 3.56 -9.21
CA VAL A 125 0.82 5.00 -9.01
C VAL A 125 1.48 5.83 -10.12
N GLY A 126 2.73 5.53 -10.45
CA GLY A 126 3.60 6.39 -11.26
C GLY A 126 3.98 5.85 -12.65
N GLY A 127 3.67 4.60 -12.96
CA GLY A 127 4.15 3.93 -14.18
C GLY A 127 5.61 3.51 -14.10
N ALA A 128 6.20 3.14 -15.25
CA ALA A 128 7.60 2.76 -15.32
C ALA A 128 8.53 3.98 -15.20
N PRO A 129 9.72 3.85 -14.56
CA PRO A 129 10.69 4.93 -14.49
C PRO A 129 11.05 5.48 -15.88
N GLY A 130 10.93 6.80 -16.07
CA GLY A 130 11.30 7.48 -17.32
C GLY A 130 10.22 7.45 -18.41
N GLN A 131 9.10 6.76 -18.22
CA GLN A 131 7.92 6.91 -19.07
C GLN A 131 7.08 8.07 -18.55
N ASN A 132 7.18 9.22 -19.22
CA ASN A 132 6.33 10.39 -18.98
C ASN A 132 4.90 10.22 -19.51
N ASP A 133 4.55 9.03 -19.99
CA ASP A 133 3.23 8.76 -20.53
C ASP A 133 2.22 8.76 -19.39
N GLN A 134 1.52 9.90 -19.32
CA GLN A 134 0.24 10.21 -18.68
C GLN A 134 -0.23 9.19 -17.64
N ARG A 135 -0.44 9.68 -16.41
CA ARG A 135 -1.11 8.99 -15.29
C ARG A 135 -2.48 8.45 -15.70
N ASN A 136 -2.47 7.31 -16.39
CA ASN A 136 -3.63 6.68 -17.01
C ASN A 136 -4.36 5.76 -16.04
N SER A 137 -3.76 5.49 -14.87
CA SER A 137 -4.46 4.83 -13.77
C SER A 137 -5.67 5.66 -13.37
N PRO A 138 -6.86 5.04 -13.22
CA PRO A 138 -8.02 5.73 -12.66
C PRO A 138 -7.73 6.34 -11.28
N GLU A 139 -8.43 7.42 -10.94
CA GLU A 139 -8.21 8.15 -9.67
C GLU A 139 -8.36 7.25 -8.45
N GLU A 140 -9.36 6.36 -8.46
CA GLU A 140 -9.60 5.40 -7.39
C GLU A 140 -8.46 4.37 -7.29
N THR A 141 -7.99 3.83 -8.41
CA THR A 141 -6.82 2.93 -8.44
C THR A 141 -5.58 3.60 -7.86
N THR A 142 -5.31 4.86 -8.24
CA THR A 142 -4.18 5.63 -7.68
C THR A 142 -4.34 5.81 -6.18
N LEU A 143 -5.55 6.15 -5.71
CA LEU A 143 -5.83 6.36 -4.29
C LEU A 143 -5.64 5.09 -3.47
N GLU A 144 -6.16 3.95 -3.92
CA GLU A 144 -6.01 2.67 -3.22
C GLU A 144 -4.56 2.18 -3.22
N ALA A 145 -3.80 2.42 -4.30
CA ALA A 145 -2.39 2.09 -4.34
C ALA A 145 -1.56 2.95 -3.38
N LEU A 146 -1.87 4.25 -3.25
CA LEU A 146 -1.25 5.13 -2.27
C LEU A 146 -1.58 4.70 -0.82
N ARG A 147 -2.83 4.30 -0.54
CA ARG A 147 -3.22 3.74 0.78
C ARG A 147 -2.44 2.48 1.11
N ALA A 148 -2.34 1.56 0.15
CA ALA A 148 -1.55 0.34 0.30
C ALA A 148 -0.07 0.67 0.53
N LEU A 149 0.47 1.69 -0.15
CA LEU A 149 1.86 2.12 0.01
C LEU A 149 2.11 2.73 1.40
N THR A 150 1.21 3.60 1.88
CA THR A 150 1.24 4.13 3.25
C THR A 150 1.21 3.00 4.28
N ALA A 151 0.31 2.03 4.11
CA ALA A 151 0.19 0.87 4.99
C ALA A 151 1.47 0.02 5.00
N LEU A 152 2.04 -0.25 3.82
CA LEU A 152 3.26 -1.03 3.65
C LEU A 152 4.44 -0.41 4.38
N ILE A 153 4.68 0.89 4.15
CA ILE A 153 5.81 1.61 4.76
C ILE A 153 5.64 1.66 6.27
N THR A 154 4.43 1.92 6.76
CA THR A 154 4.12 1.96 8.20
C THR A 154 4.31 0.60 8.87
N ALA A 155 3.86 -0.47 8.21
CA ALA A 155 4.03 -1.84 8.68
C ALA A 155 5.51 -2.23 8.73
N ALA A 156 6.28 -1.92 7.68
CA ALA A 156 7.72 -2.14 7.64
C ALA A 156 8.45 -1.35 8.74
N GLY A 157 8.09 -0.09 8.97
CA GLY A 157 8.63 0.76 10.04
C GLY A 157 8.41 0.23 11.46
N SER A 158 7.44 -0.65 11.65
CA SER A 158 7.11 -1.26 12.95
C SER A 158 8.06 -2.40 13.34
N SER A 159 8.95 -2.83 12.44
CA SER A 159 9.95 -3.88 12.69
C SER A 159 11.34 -3.40 12.27
N ALA A 160 12.34 -3.59 13.13
CA ALA A 160 13.71 -3.16 12.83
C ALA A 160 14.26 -3.82 11.55
N ALA A 161 13.96 -5.10 11.34
CA ALA A 161 14.42 -5.83 10.15
C ALA A 161 13.72 -5.36 8.87
N ALA A 162 12.41 -5.14 8.91
CA ALA A 162 11.67 -4.66 7.75
C ALA A 162 11.98 -3.18 7.44
N ALA A 163 12.17 -2.35 8.48
CA ALA A 163 12.59 -0.96 8.31
C ALA A 163 14.00 -0.85 7.70
N ALA A 164 14.94 -1.69 8.14
CA ALA A 164 16.28 -1.74 7.54
C ALA A 164 16.21 -2.10 6.05
N SER A 165 15.31 -3.01 5.66
CA SER A 165 15.15 -3.41 4.26
C SER A 165 14.68 -2.29 3.33
N LEU A 166 13.99 -1.26 3.85
CA LEU A 166 13.60 -0.10 3.04
C LEU A 166 14.82 0.71 2.55
N VAL A 167 15.93 0.66 3.31
CA VAL A 167 17.17 1.38 3.02
C VAL A 167 18.33 0.46 2.66
N ASP A 168 18.06 -0.81 2.38
CA ASP A 168 19.09 -1.71 1.83
C ASP A 168 19.50 -1.25 0.43
N ALA A 169 20.76 -1.48 0.05
CA ALA A 169 21.32 -1.06 -1.24
C ALA A 169 20.49 -1.51 -2.46
N LYS A 170 19.81 -2.66 -2.36
CA LYS A 170 18.90 -3.19 -3.39
C LYS A 170 17.56 -2.46 -3.48
N THR A 171 17.06 -1.91 -2.36
CA THR A 171 15.73 -1.31 -2.24
C THR A 171 15.77 0.21 -2.31
N ILE A 172 16.90 0.85 -1.98
CA ILE A 172 17.10 2.31 -2.10
C ILE A 172 16.63 2.86 -3.47
N PRO A 173 16.97 2.26 -4.63
CA PRO A 173 16.49 2.78 -5.92
C PRO A 173 14.95 2.75 -6.04
N ALA A 174 14.31 1.67 -5.59
CA ALA A 174 12.85 1.54 -5.59
C ALA A 174 12.20 2.54 -4.62
N LEU A 175 12.79 2.73 -3.43
CA LEU A 175 12.35 3.72 -2.46
C LEU A 175 12.48 5.15 -3.01
N GLY A 176 13.62 5.51 -3.61
CA GLY A 176 13.83 6.83 -4.20
C GLY A 176 12.84 7.13 -5.33
N HIS A 177 12.60 6.15 -6.20
CA HIS A 177 11.55 6.27 -7.22
C HIS A 177 10.15 6.39 -6.59
N GLY A 178 9.82 5.56 -5.61
CA GLY A 178 8.56 5.63 -4.86
C GLY A 178 8.32 7.01 -4.23
N VAL A 179 9.33 7.57 -3.58
CA VAL A 179 9.25 8.92 -3.00
C VAL A 179 9.04 9.98 -4.10
N THR A 180 9.70 9.85 -5.25
CA THR A 180 9.50 10.74 -6.40
C THR A 180 8.06 10.69 -6.90
N VAL A 181 7.51 9.50 -7.08
CA VAL A 181 6.11 9.27 -7.50
C VAL A 181 5.11 9.84 -6.49
N VAL A 182 5.39 9.69 -5.19
CA VAL A 182 4.55 10.27 -4.13
C VAL A 182 4.63 11.80 -4.13
N ILE A 183 5.83 12.39 -4.28
CA ILE A 183 6.04 13.84 -4.41
C ILE A 183 5.23 14.40 -5.60
N ASP A 184 5.29 13.72 -6.73
CA ASP A 184 4.54 14.09 -7.93
C ASP A 184 3.02 14.04 -7.71
N SER A 185 2.56 13.10 -6.88
CA SER A 185 1.16 12.98 -6.47
C SER A 185 0.73 14.04 -5.45
N VAL A 186 1.65 14.51 -4.58
CA VAL A 186 1.44 15.69 -3.71
C VAL A 186 1.28 16.95 -4.56
N ALA A 187 2.18 17.18 -5.51
CA ALA A 187 2.23 18.40 -6.30
C ALA A 187 1.12 18.48 -7.37
N SER A 188 0.74 17.34 -7.96
CA SER A 188 -0.15 17.30 -9.12
C SER A 188 -1.26 16.27 -9.01
N GLY A 189 -1.64 15.85 -7.79
CA GLY A 189 -2.77 14.96 -7.56
C GLY A 189 -4.08 15.57 -8.09
N ARG A 190 -4.86 14.76 -8.81
CA ARG A 190 -6.12 15.18 -9.45
C ARG A 190 -7.21 15.53 -8.44
N THR A 191 -7.21 14.86 -7.29
CA THR A 191 -8.17 15.05 -6.21
C THR A 191 -7.48 15.41 -4.89
N PRO A 192 -8.15 16.15 -3.98
CA PRO A 192 -7.64 16.39 -2.63
C PRO A 192 -7.32 15.10 -1.86
N GLU A 193 -8.08 14.03 -2.07
CA GLU A 193 -7.90 12.72 -1.43
C GLU A 193 -6.56 12.10 -1.83
N ILE A 194 -6.21 12.12 -3.12
CA ILE A 194 -4.90 11.65 -3.61
C ILE A 194 -3.78 12.48 -2.98
N GLN A 195 -3.92 13.81 -2.92
CA GLN A 195 -2.90 14.67 -2.31
C GLN A 195 -2.73 14.38 -0.80
N LEU A 196 -3.84 14.21 -0.07
CA LEU A 196 -3.82 13.90 1.36
C LEU A 196 -3.19 12.53 1.64
N GLU A 197 -3.53 11.52 0.85
CA GLU A 197 -2.94 10.19 1.01
C GLU A 197 -1.45 10.18 0.61
N SER A 198 -1.07 10.92 -0.43
CA SER A 198 0.34 11.09 -0.79
C SER A 198 1.13 11.77 0.34
N LEU A 199 0.55 12.77 1.00
CA LEU A 199 1.16 13.39 2.18
C LEU A 199 1.30 12.39 3.34
N ARG A 200 0.33 11.49 3.54
CA ARG A 200 0.43 10.42 4.56
C ARG A 200 1.52 9.42 4.21
N ALA A 201 1.65 9.02 2.95
CA ALA A 201 2.72 8.15 2.48
C ALA A 201 4.10 8.78 2.74
N LEU A 202 4.30 10.08 2.46
CA LEU A 202 5.52 10.80 2.83
C LEU A 202 5.76 10.77 4.34
N GLN A 203 4.72 11.06 5.14
CA GLN A 203 4.88 10.99 6.59
C GLN A 203 5.27 9.59 7.08
N ALA A 204 4.75 8.53 6.45
CA ALA A 204 5.12 7.16 6.77
C ALA A 204 6.60 6.90 6.48
N VAL A 205 7.14 7.38 5.36
CA VAL A 205 8.58 7.28 5.03
C VAL A 205 9.44 7.89 6.14
N PHE A 206 9.18 9.15 6.51
CA PHE A 206 9.99 9.89 7.50
C PHE A 206 9.79 9.41 8.94
N ARG A 207 8.72 8.67 9.23
CA ARG A 207 8.53 8.00 10.54
C ARG A 207 9.17 6.62 10.61
N SER A 208 9.27 5.92 9.48
CA SER A 208 9.66 4.51 9.43
C SER A 208 11.16 4.32 9.23
N ILE A 209 11.81 5.22 8.49
CA ILE A 209 13.24 5.16 8.20
C ILE A 209 14.02 5.86 9.31
N LYS A 210 15.03 5.17 9.85
CA LYS A 210 15.93 5.70 10.89
C LYS A 210 17.30 6.14 10.36
N ASP A 211 17.60 5.80 9.10
CA ASP A 211 18.84 6.21 8.45
C ASP A 211 18.76 7.70 8.06
N HIS A 212 19.43 8.54 8.85
CA HIS A 212 19.49 9.98 8.62
C HIS A 212 20.15 10.34 7.29
N ALA A 213 21.16 9.59 6.85
CA ALA A 213 21.81 9.86 5.58
C ALA A 213 20.83 9.59 4.42
N ALA A 214 20.10 8.48 4.47
CA ALA A 214 19.06 8.17 3.50
C ALA A 214 17.97 9.26 3.48
N LEU A 215 17.44 9.66 4.65
CA LEU A 215 16.43 10.72 4.73
C LEU A 215 16.94 12.08 4.20
N ALA A 216 18.20 12.41 4.45
CA ALA A 216 18.81 13.65 3.95
C ALA A 216 18.85 13.72 2.43
N THR A 217 19.03 12.58 1.72
CA THR A 217 18.98 12.55 0.25
C THR A 217 17.60 12.88 -0.32
N LEU A 218 16.53 12.57 0.43
CA LEU A 218 15.15 12.80 0.01
C LEU A 218 14.70 14.25 0.29
N LEU A 219 15.34 14.92 1.26
CA LEU A 219 14.93 16.22 1.78
C LEU A 219 14.73 17.29 0.69
N PRO A 220 15.66 17.53 -0.27
CA PRO A 220 15.51 18.61 -1.23
C PRO A 220 14.26 18.48 -2.11
N GLY A 221 13.97 17.26 -2.59
CA GLY A 221 12.80 16.97 -3.41
C GLY A 221 11.50 17.14 -2.64
N VAL A 222 11.44 16.62 -1.41
CA VAL A 222 10.25 16.71 -0.55
C VAL A 222 9.94 18.15 -0.17
N VAL A 223 10.94 18.92 0.26
CA VAL A 223 10.76 20.34 0.64
C VAL A 223 10.33 21.18 -0.57
N SER A 224 10.94 20.96 -1.73
CA SER A 224 10.54 21.64 -2.98
C SER A 224 9.07 21.36 -3.33
N ALA A 225 8.64 20.10 -3.24
CA ALA A 225 7.25 19.72 -3.53
C ALA A 225 6.25 20.35 -2.55
N LEU A 226 6.57 20.31 -1.25
CA LEU A 226 5.73 20.88 -0.20
C LEU A 226 5.64 22.40 -0.32
N THR A 227 6.75 23.10 -0.59
CA THR A 227 6.72 24.56 -0.77
C THR A 227 5.95 24.96 -2.03
N LYS A 228 6.07 24.22 -3.13
CA LYS A 228 5.25 24.41 -4.33
C LYS A 228 3.76 24.24 -4.05
N LEU A 229 3.37 23.19 -3.31
CA LEU A 229 1.99 22.97 -2.89
C LEU A 229 1.47 24.11 -1.99
N LEU A 230 2.29 24.57 -1.04
CA LEU A 230 1.94 25.66 -0.11
C LEU A 230 1.85 27.04 -0.79
N SER A 231 2.45 27.19 -1.96
CA SER A 231 2.40 28.43 -2.74
C SER A 231 1.11 28.56 -3.56
N MET A 232 0.25 27.54 -3.58
CA MET A 232 -1.02 27.58 -4.30
C MET A 232 -2.12 28.32 -3.52
N PRO A 233 -3.08 28.98 -4.19
CA PRO A 233 -4.18 29.70 -3.53
C PRO A 233 -4.99 28.79 -2.59
N ALA A 234 -5.24 29.28 -1.37
CA ALA A 234 -5.79 28.46 -0.27
C ALA A 234 -7.30 28.15 -0.36
N HIS A 235 -8.02 28.76 -1.30
CA HIS A 235 -9.48 28.88 -1.25
C HIS A 235 -10.26 27.55 -1.39
N GLU A 236 -9.62 26.49 -1.90
CA GLU A 236 -10.26 25.17 -2.13
C GLU A 236 -9.51 23.99 -1.48
N LYS A 237 -8.37 24.23 -0.81
CA LYS A 237 -7.45 23.17 -0.38
C LYS A 237 -6.94 23.30 1.06
N THR A 238 -7.68 23.95 1.95
CA THR A 238 -7.26 24.21 3.33
C THR A 238 -6.78 22.96 4.07
N ARG A 239 -7.48 21.81 3.90
CA ARG A 239 -7.08 20.53 4.52
C ARG A 239 -5.74 20.01 3.98
N VAL A 240 -5.54 20.09 2.66
CA VAL A 240 -4.30 19.66 1.99
C VAL A 240 -3.14 20.55 2.43
N LEU A 241 -3.35 21.87 2.51
CA LEU A 241 -2.33 22.81 2.97
C LEU A 241 -1.95 22.59 4.43
N ALA A 242 -2.93 22.39 5.32
CA ALA A 242 -2.66 22.06 6.72
C ALA A 242 -1.88 20.74 6.87
N ALA A 243 -2.23 19.73 6.08
CA ALA A 243 -1.49 18.47 6.03
C ALA A 243 -0.07 18.68 5.49
N ALA A 244 0.12 19.53 4.48
CA ALA A 244 1.43 19.85 3.92
C ALA A 244 2.34 20.57 4.93
N ILE A 245 1.82 21.52 5.72
CA ILE A 245 2.56 22.16 6.82
C ILE A 245 2.97 21.12 7.86
N THR A 246 2.06 20.22 8.23
CA THR A 246 2.33 19.15 9.19
C THR A 246 3.41 18.20 8.68
N THR A 247 3.36 17.82 7.40
CA THR A 247 4.39 17.01 6.74
C THR A 247 5.72 17.74 6.68
N LEU A 248 5.74 19.04 6.32
CA LEU A 248 6.97 19.83 6.27
C LEU A 248 7.65 19.90 7.63
N ARG A 249 6.88 20.15 8.70
CA ARG A 249 7.41 20.11 10.07
C ARG A 249 8.03 18.75 10.40
N LEU A 250 7.33 17.65 10.11
CA LEU A 250 7.82 16.31 10.37
C LEU A 250 9.15 16.05 9.64
N VAL A 251 9.21 16.39 8.35
CA VAL A 251 10.38 16.19 7.49
C VAL A 251 11.59 16.96 8.02
N LEU A 252 11.39 18.23 8.41
CA LEU A 252 12.47 19.05 8.97
C LEU A 252 12.98 18.50 10.30
N VAL A 253 12.09 18.12 11.22
CA VAL A 253 12.48 17.55 12.53
C VAL A 253 13.18 16.20 12.36
N ALA A 254 12.70 15.35 11.44
CA ALA A 254 13.28 14.03 11.22
C ALA A 254 14.71 14.09 10.64
N VAL A 255 15.03 15.12 9.85
CA VAL A 255 16.33 15.23 9.18
C VAL A 255 17.30 16.17 9.91
N LEU A 256 16.82 17.29 10.44
CA LEU A 256 17.67 18.36 10.99
C LEU A 256 17.80 18.32 12.53
N GLY A 257 16.89 17.64 13.24
CA GLY A 257 16.79 17.66 14.69
C GLY A 257 15.90 18.78 15.20
#